data_AF-A0A1T1ANU8-F1
#
_entry.id   AF-A0A1T1ANU8-F1
#
_cell.length_a   1.000
_cell.length_b   1.000
_cell.length_c   1.000
_cell.angle_alpha   90.00
_cell.angle_beta   90.00
_cell.angle_gamma   90.00
#
_symmetry.space_group_name_H-M   'P 1'
#
loop_
_entity.id
_entity.type
_entity.pdbx_description
1 polymer ?
#
loop_
_entity_poly.entity_id
_entity_poly.type
_entity_poly.pdbx_seq_one_letter_code
_entity_poly.pdbx_strand_id
1 'polypeptide(L)'
;MLAVTLTGQLNLLCLIHELEKIKGCNVKSANTDGLLVAYKPNVRERVLKVFAKNAKHTGFEYEETPYAKYAAKDVNNFIALKTDGKVKSKGLYTLNDPKDNPLYLMKNPTMDVCTRMVIDYLKCGTRPESSILGYTDMKDFVAIRNVQGGGIQYTGYKKVDDWVETAPGNWRRPDWPSLKASVRRKSRPAPVDVGVGGEPFGRVARWYMTTADLPPLTYLSSGNQVPKTEGARICMTLPDKLPKDLNKQWYVDEAYAILESIGVKAR
;
A
#
# COMPACT_ATOMS: atom_id res chain seq x y z
N MET A 1 -32.47 0.55 -10.59
CA MET A 1 -31.02 0.66 -10.30
C MET A 1 -30.26 1.31 -11.46
N LEU A 2 -30.37 0.82 -12.70
CA LEU A 2 -29.68 1.41 -13.87
C LEU A 2 -30.00 2.89 -14.11
N ALA A 3 -31.29 3.27 -14.07
CA ALA A 3 -31.71 4.66 -14.29
C ALA A 3 -31.10 5.65 -13.28
N VAL A 4 -31.01 5.25 -12.00
CA VAL A 4 -30.38 6.08 -10.95
C VAL A 4 -28.89 6.30 -11.24
N THR A 5 -28.18 5.24 -11.61
CA THR A 5 -26.75 5.32 -11.95
C THR A 5 -26.50 6.19 -13.18
N LEU A 6 -27.27 6.00 -14.25
CA LEU A 6 -27.13 6.78 -15.48
C LEU A 6 -27.44 8.26 -15.24
N THR A 7 -28.52 8.57 -14.52
CA THR A 7 -28.86 9.95 -14.16
C THR A 7 -27.75 10.62 -13.34
N GLY A 8 -27.19 9.91 -12.34
CA GLY A 8 -26.08 10.43 -11.55
C GLY A 8 -24.84 10.72 -12.40
N GLN A 9 -24.43 9.77 -13.25
CA GLN A 9 -23.28 9.94 -14.13
C GLN A 9 -23.46 11.08 -15.14
N LEU A 10 -24.64 11.17 -15.78
CA LEU A 10 -24.95 12.25 -16.71
C LEU A 10 -24.97 13.61 -16.00
N ASN A 11 -25.48 13.67 -14.78
CA ASN A 11 -25.45 14.90 -13.99
C ASN A 11 -24.02 15.36 -13.69
N LEU A 12 -23.14 14.44 -13.27
CA LEU A 12 -21.73 14.76 -13.05
C LEU A 12 -21.04 15.22 -14.34
N LEU A 13 -21.35 14.61 -15.49
CA LEU A 13 -20.83 15.04 -16.79
C LEU A 13 -21.26 16.46 -17.16
N CYS A 14 -22.51 16.83 -16.90
CA CYS A 14 -22.99 18.20 -17.09
C CYS A 14 -22.22 19.20 -16.23
N LEU A 15 -21.97 18.87 -14.96
CA LEU A 15 -21.16 19.70 -14.07
C LEU A 15 -19.73 19.85 -14.57
N ILE A 16 -19.08 18.74 -14.94
CA ILE A 16 -17.71 18.74 -15.47
C ILE A 16 -17.63 19.64 -16.70
N HIS A 17 -18.57 19.50 -17.65
CA HIS A 17 -18.61 20.30 -18.86
C HIS A 17 -18.69 21.80 -18.58
N GLU A 18 -19.51 22.24 -17.63
CA GLU A 18 -19.63 23.65 -17.27
C GLU A 18 -18.42 24.16 -16.47
N LEU A 19 -17.84 23.33 -15.60
CA LEU A 19 -16.67 23.67 -14.80
C LEU A 19 -15.41 23.87 -15.67
N GLU A 20 -15.19 23.01 -16.66
CA GLU A 20 -14.04 23.08 -17.58
C GLU A 20 -14.06 24.33 -18.49
N LYS A 21 -15.23 24.98 -18.65
CA LYS A 21 -15.32 26.28 -19.35
C LYS A 21 -14.73 27.45 -18.54
N ILE A 22 -14.49 27.26 -17.24
CA ILE A 22 -13.99 28.31 -16.36
C ILE A 22 -12.45 28.28 -16.39
N LYS A 23 -11.82 29.24 -17.09
CA LYS A 23 -10.37 29.42 -17.05
C LYS A 23 -9.85 29.51 -15.62
N GLY A 24 -8.94 28.61 -15.24
CA GLY A 24 -8.40 28.52 -13.87
C GLY A 24 -9.17 27.60 -12.93
N CYS A 25 -10.15 26.84 -13.44
CA CYS A 25 -10.82 25.72 -12.81
C CYS A 25 -10.46 24.44 -13.58
N ASN A 26 -10.22 23.33 -12.87
CA ASN A 26 -9.98 22.02 -13.47
C ASN A 26 -10.62 20.95 -12.58
N VAL A 27 -11.36 20.02 -13.18
CA VAL A 27 -11.81 18.82 -12.50
C VAL A 27 -10.65 17.82 -12.45
N LYS A 28 -10.21 17.49 -11.24
CA LYS A 28 -9.08 16.59 -11.01
C LYS A 28 -9.48 15.13 -10.85
N SER A 29 -10.69 14.89 -10.37
CA SER A 29 -11.23 13.55 -10.16
C SER A 29 -12.75 13.59 -10.17
N ALA A 30 -13.37 12.50 -10.62
CA ALA A 30 -14.79 12.25 -10.51
C ALA A 30 -15.01 10.78 -10.10
N ASN A 31 -15.98 10.52 -9.24
CA ASN A 31 -16.40 9.17 -8.85
C ASN A 31 -17.93 9.04 -9.01
N THR A 32 -18.57 8.11 -8.29
CA THR A 32 -20.00 7.82 -8.37
C THR A 32 -20.89 9.03 -8.11
N ASP A 33 -20.51 9.88 -7.17
CA ASP A 33 -21.37 10.89 -6.56
C ASP A 33 -20.67 12.24 -6.31
N GLY A 34 -19.38 12.34 -6.61
CA GLY A 34 -18.57 13.51 -6.26
C GLY A 34 -17.56 13.92 -7.32
N LEU A 35 -17.19 15.20 -7.25
CA LEU A 35 -16.16 15.82 -8.06
C LEU A 35 -15.09 16.41 -7.14
N LEU A 36 -13.82 16.25 -7.52
CA LEU A 36 -12.73 17.04 -6.98
C LEU A 36 -12.40 18.14 -7.98
N VAL A 37 -12.60 19.38 -7.56
CA VAL A 37 -12.39 20.56 -8.41
C VAL A 37 -11.24 21.37 -7.84
N ALA A 38 -10.18 21.55 -8.62
CA ALA A 38 -9.07 22.44 -8.29
C ALA A 38 -9.25 23.76 -9.03
N TYR A 39 -9.28 24.87 -8.30
CA TYR A 39 -9.54 26.18 -8.89
C TYR A 39 -8.72 27.29 -8.21
N LYS A 40 -8.44 28.37 -8.96
CA LYS A 40 -7.82 29.59 -8.39
C LYS A 40 -8.80 30.30 -7.46
N PRO A 41 -8.36 30.92 -6.35
CA PRO A 41 -9.27 31.55 -5.38
C PRO A 41 -10.25 32.56 -5.99
N ASN A 42 -9.78 33.34 -6.97
CA ASN A 42 -10.56 34.38 -7.64
C ASN A 42 -11.70 33.85 -8.53
N VAL A 43 -11.76 32.55 -8.84
CA VAL A 43 -12.85 31.96 -9.63
C VAL A 43 -13.87 31.19 -8.80
N ARG A 44 -13.74 31.17 -7.47
CA ARG A 44 -14.61 30.40 -6.56
C ARG A 44 -16.09 30.68 -6.77
N GLU A 45 -16.48 31.95 -6.86
CA GLU A 45 -17.89 32.31 -7.07
C GLU A 45 -18.45 31.78 -8.39
N ARG A 46 -17.63 31.75 -9.45
CA ARG A 46 -18.04 31.20 -10.74
C ARG A 46 -18.24 29.70 -10.66
N VAL A 47 -17.36 28.99 -9.93
CA VAL A 47 -17.51 27.55 -9.65
C VAL A 47 -18.80 27.29 -8.88
N LEU A 48 -19.07 28.02 -7.79
CA LEU A 48 -20.31 27.85 -7.04
C LEU A 48 -21.57 28.14 -7.85
N LYS A 49 -21.53 29.11 -8.76
CA LYS A 49 -22.65 29.40 -9.68
C LYS A 49 -22.99 28.22 -10.59
N VAL A 50 -22.01 27.39 -10.98
CA VAL A 50 -22.26 26.16 -11.75
C VAL A 50 -23.08 25.16 -10.94
N PHE A 51 -22.66 24.88 -9.70
CA PHE A 51 -23.40 23.97 -8.81
C PHE A 51 -24.79 24.51 -8.47
N ALA A 52 -24.92 25.80 -8.16
CA ALA A 52 -26.22 26.43 -7.86
C ALA A 52 -27.18 26.37 -9.06
N LYS A 53 -26.69 26.63 -10.28
CA LYS A 53 -27.50 26.53 -11.50
C LYS A 53 -27.93 25.09 -11.75
N ASN A 54 -27.04 24.12 -11.58
CA ASN A 54 -27.38 22.71 -11.72
C ASN A 54 -28.39 22.28 -10.64
N ALA A 55 -28.18 22.61 -9.37
CA ALA A 55 -29.08 22.30 -8.27
C ALA A 55 -30.50 22.82 -8.53
N LYS A 56 -30.64 24.05 -9.03
CA LYS A 56 -31.94 24.62 -9.41
C LYS A 56 -32.62 23.84 -10.54
N HIS A 57 -31.85 23.27 -11.47
CA HIS A 57 -32.38 22.53 -12.61
C HIS A 57 -32.76 21.08 -12.25
N THR A 58 -31.98 20.44 -11.39
CA THR A 58 -32.10 19.00 -11.08
C THR A 58 -32.80 18.71 -9.76
N GLY A 59 -32.85 19.68 -8.85
CA GLY A 59 -33.28 19.48 -7.46
C GLY A 59 -32.23 18.80 -6.57
N PHE A 60 -31.01 18.57 -7.06
CA PHE A 60 -29.95 17.97 -6.24
C PHE A 60 -29.33 18.95 -5.25
N GLU A 61 -28.95 18.42 -4.10
CA GLU A 61 -28.16 19.10 -3.08
C GLU A 61 -26.68 18.73 -3.24
N TYR A 62 -25.80 19.71 -3.02
CA TYR A 62 -24.35 19.53 -3.13
C TYR A 62 -23.67 19.91 -1.84
N GLU A 63 -22.82 19.02 -1.34
CA GLU A 63 -21.96 19.26 -0.18
C GLU A 63 -20.52 19.52 -0.62
N GLU A 64 -19.82 20.44 0.05
CA GLU A 64 -18.41 20.69 -0.19
C GLU A 64 -17.53 20.29 1.01
N THR A 65 -16.35 19.76 0.70
CA THR A 65 -15.28 19.57 1.69
C THR A 65 -14.01 20.25 1.16
N PRO A 66 -13.58 21.38 1.75
CA PRO A 66 -12.40 22.09 1.27
C PRO A 66 -11.11 21.36 1.67
N TYR A 67 -10.17 21.28 0.74
CA TYR A 67 -8.83 20.75 0.96
C TYR A 67 -7.79 21.83 0.63
N ALA A 68 -6.81 22.00 1.51
CA ALA A 68 -5.65 22.86 1.29
C ALA A 68 -4.64 22.21 0.33
N LYS A 69 -4.46 20.90 0.43
CA LYS A 69 -3.59 20.11 -0.45
C LYS A 69 -4.27 18.78 -0.76
N TYR A 70 -4.11 18.31 -1.99
CA TYR A 70 -4.60 17.02 -2.43
C TYR A 70 -3.53 16.36 -3.31
N ALA A 71 -3.09 15.16 -2.92
CA ALA A 71 -2.16 14.35 -3.67
C ALA A 71 -2.73 12.95 -3.81
N ALA A 72 -2.73 12.41 -5.03
CA ALA A 72 -3.40 11.15 -5.32
C ALA A 72 -2.66 10.36 -6.38
N LYS A 73 -2.67 9.04 -6.19
CA LYS A 73 -2.31 8.08 -7.23
C LYS A 73 -3.51 7.79 -8.13
N ASP A 74 -4.68 7.62 -7.53
CA ASP A 74 -5.96 7.41 -8.20
C ASP A 74 -7.15 7.76 -7.27
N VAL A 75 -8.38 7.61 -7.76
CA VAL A 75 -9.62 7.97 -7.04
C VAL A 75 -9.84 7.22 -5.72
N ASN A 76 -9.17 6.08 -5.54
CA ASN A 76 -9.26 5.25 -4.34
C ASN A 76 -8.01 5.34 -3.47
N ASN A 77 -6.92 5.91 -3.97
CA ASN A 77 -5.63 6.02 -3.29
C ASN A 77 -5.16 7.47 -3.28
N PHE A 78 -5.47 8.20 -2.19
CA PHE A 78 -5.08 9.60 -2.04
C PHE A 78 -4.83 10.01 -0.58
N ILE A 79 -4.13 11.14 -0.42
CA ILE A 79 -3.93 11.87 0.82
C ILE A 79 -4.38 13.31 0.60
N ALA A 80 -5.35 13.76 1.39
CA ALA A 80 -5.91 15.11 1.33
C ALA A 80 -5.74 15.82 2.67
N LEU A 81 -5.15 17.01 2.65
CA LEU A 81 -5.03 17.87 3.82
C LEU A 81 -6.20 18.86 3.79
N LYS A 82 -7.02 18.82 4.84
CA LYS A 82 -8.13 19.77 5.05
C LYS A 82 -7.59 21.14 5.47
N THR A 83 -8.43 22.16 5.35
CA THR A 83 -8.10 23.53 5.78
C THR A 83 -7.93 23.67 7.29
N ASP A 84 -8.48 22.75 8.09
CA ASP A 84 -8.32 22.67 9.55
C ASP A 84 -7.06 21.90 9.99
N GLY A 85 -6.20 21.49 9.05
CA GLY A 85 -4.98 20.73 9.32
C GLY A 85 -5.20 19.21 9.49
N LYS A 86 -6.45 18.73 9.49
CA LYS A 86 -6.73 17.29 9.53
C LYS A 86 -6.40 16.63 8.21
N VAL A 87 -6.12 15.33 8.28
CA VAL A 87 -5.75 14.53 7.11
C VAL A 87 -6.87 13.56 6.80
N LYS A 88 -7.21 13.43 5.51
CA LYS A 88 -8.06 12.37 5.00
C LYS A 88 -7.23 11.52 4.05
N SER A 89 -7.06 10.25 4.41
CA SER A 89 -6.36 9.26 3.59
C SER A 89 -7.31 8.17 3.11
N LYS A 90 -7.13 7.68 1.88
CA LYS A 90 -7.94 6.59 1.31
C LYS A 90 -7.04 5.52 0.69
N GLY A 91 -7.52 4.27 0.73
CA GLY A 91 -6.91 3.14 0.05
C GLY A 91 -5.61 2.67 0.72
N LEU A 92 -4.53 2.62 -0.06
CA LEU A 92 -3.20 2.19 0.36
C LEU A 92 -2.59 3.08 1.46
N TYR A 93 -3.06 4.32 1.59
CA TYR A 93 -2.50 5.31 2.52
C TYR A 93 -3.30 5.44 3.82
N THR A 94 -4.23 4.52 4.09
CA THR A 94 -4.98 4.54 5.36
C THR A 94 -4.08 4.09 6.51
N LEU A 95 -4.00 4.91 7.55
CA LEU A 95 -3.30 4.57 8.79
C LEU A 95 -4.14 3.64 9.67
N ASN A 96 -3.48 2.77 10.42
CA ASN A 96 -4.06 1.95 11.48
C ASN A 96 -4.03 2.71 12.81
N ASP A 97 -4.67 3.89 12.83
CA ASP A 97 -4.77 4.76 14.00
C ASP A 97 -6.25 4.98 14.35
N PRO A 98 -6.70 4.69 15.58
CA PRO A 98 -8.09 4.91 15.99
C PRO A 98 -8.53 6.37 15.87
N LYS A 99 -7.61 7.34 15.92
CA LYS A 99 -7.94 8.76 15.79
C LYS A 99 -8.24 9.17 14.35
N ASP A 100 -7.59 8.51 13.39
CA ASP A 100 -7.68 8.86 11.97
C ASP A 100 -8.62 7.95 11.18
N ASN A 101 -8.84 6.72 11.66
CA ASN A 101 -9.65 5.72 10.99
C ASN A 101 -10.57 4.97 11.99
N PRO A 102 -11.90 5.21 11.98
CA PRO A 102 -12.83 4.49 12.85
C PRO A 102 -12.90 2.99 12.56
N LEU A 103 -12.40 2.55 11.39
CA LEU A 103 -12.32 1.16 10.98
C LEU A 103 -10.88 0.60 11.07
N TYR A 104 -10.01 1.20 11.90
CA TYR A 104 -8.60 0.79 12.03
C TYR A 104 -8.44 -0.70 12.38
N LEU A 105 -9.34 -1.28 13.18
CA LEU A 105 -9.31 -2.71 13.54
C LEU A 105 -9.58 -3.66 12.37
N MET A 106 -10.17 -3.17 11.27
CA MET A 106 -10.44 -3.97 10.07
C MET A 106 -9.26 -3.99 9.11
N LYS A 107 -8.21 -3.20 9.37
CA LYS A 107 -7.02 -3.12 8.53
C LYS A 107 -5.82 -3.67 9.29
N ASN A 108 -4.94 -4.33 8.55
CA ASN A 108 -3.66 -4.76 9.06
C ASN A 108 -2.65 -3.62 8.87
N PRO A 109 -1.72 -3.42 9.82
CA PRO A 109 -0.51 -2.61 9.63
C PRO A 109 0.21 -2.96 8.33
N THR A 110 0.62 -1.92 7.59
CA THR A 110 1.41 -2.05 6.36
C THR A 110 2.51 -1.01 6.31
N MET A 111 3.40 -1.01 7.32
CA MET A 111 4.49 -0.04 7.43
C MET A 111 4.00 1.41 7.47
N ASP A 112 3.06 1.69 8.38
CA ASP A 112 2.34 2.96 8.46
C ASP A 112 3.25 4.19 8.56
N VAL A 113 4.47 4.03 9.12
CA VAL A 113 5.50 5.09 9.15
C VAL A 113 5.76 5.71 7.78
N CYS A 114 5.72 4.93 6.69
CA CYS A 114 5.96 5.45 5.34
C CYS A 114 4.90 6.49 4.96
N THR A 115 3.63 6.19 5.25
CA THR A 115 2.51 7.12 5.02
C THR A 115 2.58 8.33 5.97
N ARG A 116 2.96 8.12 7.23
CA ARG A 116 3.10 9.21 8.20
C ARG A 116 4.18 10.22 7.75
N MET A 117 5.33 9.75 7.26
CA MET A 117 6.38 10.61 6.69
C MET A 117 5.91 11.37 5.45
N VAL A 118 5.11 10.74 4.58
CA VAL A 118 4.48 11.41 3.43
C VAL A 118 3.56 12.53 3.90
N ILE A 119 2.77 12.30 4.95
CA ILE A 119 1.89 13.32 5.54
C ILE A 119 2.70 14.48 6.13
N ASP A 120 3.80 14.21 6.83
CA ASP A 120 4.69 15.25 7.36
C ASP A 120 5.23 16.14 6.24
N TYR A 121 5.70 15.54 5.15
CA TYR A 121 6.15 16.28 3.98
C TYR A 121 5.03 17.12 3.37
N LEU A 122 3.83 16.56 3.21
CA LEU A 122 2.70 17.29 2.65
C LEU A 122 2.26 18.44 3.56
N LYS A 123 2.35 18.30 4.89
CA LYS A 123 1.96 19.34 5.86
C LYS A 123 2.96 20.48 5.87
N CYS A 124 4.22 20.20 6.20
CA CYS A 124 5.23 21.22 6.49
C CYS A 124 6.52 21.11 5.67
N GLY A 125 6.62 20.17 4.73
CA GLY A 125 7.80 20.00 3.88
C GLY A 125 8.96 19.26 4.55
N THR A 126 8.75 18.66 5.73
CA THR A 126 9.76 17.84 6.40
C THR A 126 10.08 16.62 5.54
N ARG A 127 11.36 16.45 5.20
CA ARG A 127 11.80 15.34 4.36
C ARG A 127 11.73 14.00 5.11
N PRO A 128 11.41 12.87 4.44
CA PRO A 128 11.35 11.56 5.07
C PRO A 128 12.57 11.19 5.92
N GLU A 129 13.80 11.50 5.50
CA GLU A 129 15.02 11.23 6.27
C GLU A 129 15.10 11.98 7.61
N SER A 130 14.45 13.14 7.70
CA SER A 130 14.33 13.91 8.95
C SER A 130 13.15 13.43 9.78
N SER A 131 12.00 13.18 9.14
CA SER A 131 10.78 12.71 9.81
C SER A 131 10.97 11.36 10.50
N ILE A 132 11.68 10.41 9.88
CA ILE A 132 11.85 9.06 10.43
C ILE A 132 12.49 9.04 11.83
N LEU A 133 13.26 10.08 12.19
CA LEU A 133 13.90 10.20 13.49
C LEU A 133 12.91 10.42 14.64
N GLY A 134 11.72 10.95 14.34
CA GLY A 134 10.65 11.17 15.31
C GLY A 134 9.77 9.95 15.61
N TYR A 135 9.87 8.89 14.80
CA TYR A 135 9.06 7.68 14.97
C TYR A 135 9.82 6.62 15.75
N THR A 136 9.29 6.25 16.92
CA THR A 136 9.93 5.29 17.84
C THR A 136 9.06 4.09 18.18
N ASP A 137 7.76 4.11 17.85
CA ASP A 137 6.86 2.98 18.10
C ASP A 137 7.06 1.91 17.01
N MET A 138 7.45 0.71 17.43
CA MET A 138 7.66 -0.42 16.53
C MET A 138 6.41 -0.77 15.70
N LYS A 139 5.20 -0.45 16.19
CA LYS A 139 3.95 -0.72 15.47
C LYS A 139 3.85 0.03 14.14
N ASP A 140 4.50 1.19 14.02
CA ASP A 140 4.51 1.95 12.78
C ASP A 140 5.43 1.31 11.71
N PHE A 141 6.35 0.44 12.12
CA PHE A 141 7.37 -0.19 11.26
C PHE A 141 7.04 -1.62 10.86
N VAL A 142 5.90 -2.17 11.26
CA VAL A 142 5.55 -3.55 10.94
C VAL A 142 4.50 -3.65 9.84
N ALA A 143 4.58 -4.74 9.09
CA ALA A 143 3.50 -5.21 8.24
C ALA A 143 2.95 -6.51 8.81
N ILE A 144 1.64 -6.70 8.67
CA ILE A 144 0.95 -7.92 9.11
C ILE A 144 0.19 -8.54 7.95
N ARG A 145 0.34 -9.85 7.76
CA ARG A 145 -0.39 -10.59 6.72
C ARG A 145 -0.82 -11.98 7.20
N ASN A 146 -1.98 -12.41 6.74
CA ASN A 146 -2.42 -13.79 6.87
C ASN A 146 -1.61 -14.70 5.93
N VAL A 147 -0.99 -15.74 6.50
CA VAL A 147 -0.22 -16.77 5.82
C VAL A 147 -0.93 -18.09 6.06
N GLN A 148 -1.83 -18.47 5.15
CA GLN A 148 -2.64 -19.68 5.30
C GLN A 148 -1.74 -20.92 5.38
N GLY A 149 -1.93 -21.73 6.42
CA GLY A 149 -1.11 -22.92 6.68
C GLY A 149 0.19 -22.65 7.44
N GLY A 150 0.44 -21.39 7.83
CA GLY A 150 1.66 -20.99 8.53
C GLY A 150 2.82 -20.67 7.59
N GLY A 151 3.87 -20.08 8.15
CA GLY A 151 5.06 -19.71 7.41
C GLY A 151 6.34 -20.02 8.15
N ILE A 152 7.47 -19.80 7.50
CA ILE A 152 8.80 -19.94 8.07
C ILE A 152 9.72 -18.85 7.50
N GLN A 153 10.66 -18.39 8.31
CA GLN A 153 11.81 -17.65 7.82
C GLN A 153 13.04 -18.52 8.00
N TYR A 154 13.62 -18.97 6.89
CA TYR A 154 14.86 -19.74 6.90
C TYR A 154 16.03 -18.87 7.37
N THR A 155 17.06 -19.48 7.95
CA THR A 155 18.28 -18.77 8.35
C THR A 155 19.30 -18.66 7.22
N GLY A 156 19.13 -19.44 6.15
CA GLY A 156 19.95 -19.36 4.94
C GLY A 156 19.49 -20.34 3.88
N TYR A 157 20.31 -20.46 2.83
CA TYR A 157 20.11 -21.43 1.77
C TYR A 157 21.31 -22.37 1.66
N LYS A 158 21.04 -23.63 1.30
CA LYS A 158 22.05 -24.60 0.91
C LYS A 158 21.78 -25.07 -0.50
N LYS A 159 22.83 -25.07 -1.34
CA LYS A 159 22.78 -25.65 -2.67
C LYS A 159 22.79 -27.18 -2.56
N VAL A 160 21.78 -27.83 -3.12
CA VAL A 160 21.61 -29.29 -3.10
C VAL A 160 21.50 -29.83 -4.52
N ASP A 161 22.20 -30.93 -4.81
CA ASP A 161 22.15 -31.69 -6.06
C ASP A 161 21.76 -33.15 -5.80
N ASP A 162 20.54 -33.35 -5.34
CA ASP A 162 19.95 -34.63 -4.93
C ASP A 162 18.91 -35.13 -5.94
N TRP A 163 19.02 -34.71 -7.21
CA TRP A 163 18.08 -35.13 -8.25
C TRP A 163 18.20 -36.63 -8.53
N VAL A 164 17.08 -37.34 -8.43
CA VAL A 164 16.91 -38.75 -8.76
C VAL A 164 16.00 -38.88 -9.97
N GLU A 165 16.43 -39.63 -10.97
CA GLU A 165 15.58 -39.97 -12.12
C GLU A 165 14.64 -41.11 -11.72
N THR A 166 13.33 -40.83 -11.64
CA THR A 166 12.33 -41.82 -11.22
C THR A 166 11.73 -42.60 -12.39
N ALA A 167 11.83 -42.04 -13.59
CA ALA A 167 11.48 -42.65 -14.87
C ALA A 167 12.23 -41.87 -15.98
N PRO A 168 12.42 -42.43 -17.18
CA PRO A 168 13.16 -41.75 -18.25
C PRO A 168 12.67 -40.32 -18.50
N GLY A 169 13.54 -39.35 -18.24
CA GLY A 169 13.26 -37.92 -18.39
C GLY A 169 12.39 -37.30 -17.28
N ASN A 170 12.13 -38.00 -16.18
CA ASN A 170 11.39 -37.52 -15.01
C ASN A 170 12.30 -37.47 -13.78
N TRP A 171 12.55 -36.27 -13.26
CA TRP A 171 13.46 -36.00 -12.17
C TRP A 171 12.73 -35.58 -10.91
N ARG A 172 13.12 -36.10 -9.76
CA ARG A 172 12.52 -35.80 -8.46
C ARG A 172 13.58 -35.67 -7.38
N ARG A 173 13.32 -34.86 -6.37
CA ARG A 173 14.14 -34.77 -5.16
C ARG A 173 13.55 -35.65 -4.05
N PRO A 174 14.35 -36.42 -3.29
CA PRO A 174 13.86 -37.30 -2.23
C PRO A 174 13.02 -36.59 -1.16
N ASP A 175 13.45 -35.39 -0.77
CA ASP A 175 12.80 -34.60 0.29
C ASP A 175 11.53 -33.85 -0.18
N TRP A 176 11.12 -34.00 -1.45
CA TRP A 176 9.87 -33.39 -1.91
C TRP A 176 8.65 -34.13 -1.36
N PRO A 177 7.63 -33.39 -0.84
CA PRO A 177 6.37 -33.98 -0.42
C PRO A 177 5.81 -34.90 -1.51
N SER A 178 5.20 -36.03 -1.12
CA SER A 178 4.65 -37.03 -2.06
C SER A 178 3.77 -36.39 -3.14
N LEU A 179 2.99 -35.38 -2.75
CA LEU A 179 2.08 -34.58 -3.59
C LEU A 179 2.76 -33.70 -4.64
N LYS A 180 4.06 -33.41 -4.52
CA LYS A 180 4.79 -32.57 -5.47
C LYS A 180 5.24 -33.40 -6.68
N ALA A 181 4.80 -33.00 -7.87
CA ALA A 181 5.06 -33.71 -9.12
C ALA A 181 6.55 -33.68 -9.53
N SER A 182 7.00 -34.73 -10.22
CA SER A 182 8.34 -34.79 -10.82
C SER A 182 8.51 -33.77 -11.95
N VAL A 183 9.75 -33.33 -12.19
CA VAL A 183 10.11 -32.40 -13.26
C VAL A 183 10.48 -33.17 -14.52
N ARG A 184 9.77 -32.91 -15.63
CA ARG A 184 10.03 -33.59 -16.91
C ARG A 184 11.06 -32.83 -17.76
N ARG A 185 12.20 -33.45 -18.07
CA ARG A 185 13.27 -32.90 -18.93
C ARG A 185 14.26 -33.97 -19.41
N LYS A 186 14.88 -33.74 -20.57
CA LYS A 186 15.83 -34.66 -21.21
C LYS A 186 17.14 -34.87 -20.43
N SER A 187 17.64 -33.86 -19.73
CA SER A 187 18.90 -33.91 -18.98
C SER A 187 18.67 -33.73 -17.48
N ARG A 188 19.65 -34.09 -16.63
CA ARG A 188 19.58 -33.87 -15.18
C ARG A 188 19.43 -32.37 -14.85
N PRO A 189 18.50 -31.97 -13.96
CA PRO A 189 18.39 -30.60 -13.51
C PRO A 189 19.59 -30.08 -12.74
N ALA A 190 19.76 -28.75 -12.79
CA ALA A 190 20.82 -28.07 -12.06
C ALA A 190 20.56 -28.13 -10.54
N PRO A 191 21.61 -28.00 -9.71
CA PRO A 191 21.45 -27.89 -8.27
C PRO A 191 20.50 -26.76 -7.88
N VAL A 192 19.71 -26.95 -6.82
CA VAL A 192 18.72 -25.98 -6.35
C VAL A 192 19.08 -25.48 -4.95
N ASP A 193 18.74 -24.22 -4.69
CA ASP A 193 18.86 -23.65 -3.34
C ASP A 193 17.66 -24.06 -2.49
N VAL A 194 17.96 -24.60 -1.32
CA VAL A 194 16.96 -25.10 -0.36
C VAL A 194 17.11 -24.32 0.93
N GLY A 195 16.00 -23.81 1.46
CA GLY A 195 15.98 -23.13 2.74
C GLY A 195 16.44 -24.06 3.86
N VAL A 196 17.34 -23.58 4.71
CA VAL A 196 17.86 -24.30 5.88
C VAL A 196 17.59 -23.53 7.16
N GLY A 197 17.35 -24.26 8.26
CA GLY A 197 17.03 -23.70 9.56
C GLY A 197 15.69 -22.97 9.61
N GLY A 198 15.50 -22.16 10.65
CA GLY A 198 14.27 -21.41 10.89
C GLY A 198 13.23 -22.19 11.69
N GLU A 199 12.34 -21.45 12.34
CA GLU A 199 11.22 -22.01 13.10
C GLU A 199 9.89 -21.69 12.41
N PRO A 200 9.00 -22.68 12.24
CA PRO A 200 7.65 -22.44 11.76
C PRO A 200 6.87 -21.50 12.68
N PHE A 201 6.08 -20.60 12.08
CA PHE A 201 5.13 -19.75 12.79
C PHE A 201 3.70 -19.98 12.29
N GLY A 202 2.73 -19.51 13.09
CA GLY A 202 1.30 -19.69 12.83
C GLY A 202 0.78 -18.90 11.62
N ARG A 203 -0.55 -18.75 11.53
CA ARG A 203 -1.21 -18.16 10.34
C ARG A 203 -1.01 -16.66 10.17
N VAL A 204 -0.33 -15.97 11.09
CA VAL A 204 -0.12 -14.53 11.04
C VAL A 204 1.37 -14.27 10.95
N ALA A 205 1.82 -13.73 9.82
CA ALA A 205 3.15 -13.17 9.70
C ALA A 205 3.12 -11.70 10.11
N ARG A 206 4.02 -11.31 11.01
CA ARG A 206 4.36 -9.91 11.27
C ARG A 206 5.84 -9.74 11.01
N TRP A 207 6.24 -8.71 10.26
CA TRP A 207 7.64 -8.45 9.97
C TRP A 207 7.94 -6.97 9.92
N TYR A 208 9.24 -6.64 10.00
CA TYR A 208 9.80 -5.33 9.69
C TYR A 208 10.94 -5.51 8.68
N MET A 209 11.44 -4.40 8.12
CA MET A 209 12.55 -4.43 7.17
C MET A 209 13.87 -4.28 7.91
N THR A 210 14.78 -5.23 7.69
CA THR A 210 16.05 -5.33 8.41
C THR A 210 17.23 -4.98 7.51
N THR A 211 18.36 -4.61 8.12
CA THR A 211 19.65 -4.50 7.44
C THR A 211 20.38 -5.84 7.36
N ALA A 212 19.88 -6.87 8.05
CA ALA A 212 20.44 -8.21 7.97
C ALA A 212 20.08 -8.88 6.64
N ASP A 213 21.03 -9.59 6.05
CA ASP A 213 20.77 -10.44 4.88
C ASP A 213 20.07 -11.71 5.35
N LEU A 214 18.74 -11.77 5.16
CA LEU A 214 17.89 -12.88 5.55
C LEU A 214 17.04 -13.33 4.36
N PRO A 215 16.85 -14.65 4.19
CA PRO A 215 15.84 -15.18 3.29
C PRO A 215 14.46 -14.56 3.54
N PRO A 216 13.66 -14.36 2.49
CA PRO A 216 12.28 -13.92 2.65
C PRO A 216 11.46 -14.96 3.40
N LEU A 217 10.32 -14.54 3.93
CA LEU A 217 9.36 -15.44 4.56
C LEU A 217 8.73 -16.33 3.48
N THR A 218 8.49 -17.60 3.76
CA THR A 218 7.82 -18.51 2.85
C THR A 218 6.60 -19.16 3.51
N TYR A 219 5.64 -19.58 2.69
CA TYR A 219 4.52 -20.41 3.11
C TYR A 219 5.03 -21.83 3.41
N LEU A 220 4.65 -22.42 4.56
CA LEU A 220 5.04 -23.80 4.90
C LEU A 220 4.52 -24.83 3.90
N SER A 221 3.33 -24.59 3.35
CA SER A 221 2.64 -25.54 2.45
C SER A 221 3.24 -25.59 1.05
N SER A 222 3.52 -24.43 0.45
CA SER A 222 3.97 -24.33 -0.94
C SER A 222 5.46 -24.03 -1.10
N GLY A 223 6.10 -23.48 -0.07
CA GLY A 223 7.44 -22.92 -0.15
C GLY A 223 7.52 -21.59 -0.92
N ASN A 224 6.39 -21.06 -1.40
CA ASN A 224 6.35 -19.78 -2.10
C ASN A 224 6.72 -18.64 -1.14
N GLN A 225 7.30 -17.58 -1.69
CA GLN A 225 7.58 -16.36 -0.93
C GLN A 225 6.29 -15.66 -0.50
N VAL A 226 6.25 -15.20 0.75
CA VAL A 226 5.23 -14.27 1.25
C VAL A 226 5.50 -12.90 0.59
N PRO A 227 4.52 -12.29 -0.09
CA PRO A 227 4.80 -11.08 -0.87
C PRO A 227 5.32 -9.92 -0.01
N LYS A 228 6.27 -9.15 -0.55
CA LYS A 228 6.92 -7.99 0.11
C LYS A 228 7.72 -8.34 1.38
N THR A 229 8.34 -9.52 1.40
CA THR A 229 9.20 -9.95 2.50
C THR A 229 10.68 -10.09 2.13
N GLU A 230 11.07 -9.60 0.94
CA GLU A 230 12.47 -9.47 0.57
C GLU A 230 13.16 -8.48 1.52
N GLY A 231 14.23 -8.89 2.22
CA GLY A 231 14.88 -8.05 3.24
C GLY A 231 14.06 -7.87 4.53
N ALA A 232 13.05 -8.71 4.75
CA ALA A 232 12.25 -8.68 5.97
C ALA A 232 12.87 -9.51 7.09
N ARG A 233 12.52 -9.19 8.33
CA ARG A 233 12.72 -10.05 9.50
C ARG A 233 11.39 -10.29 10.20
N ILE A 234 11.09 -11.55 10.47
CA ILE A 234 9.93 -11.97 11.25
C ILE A 234 9.95 -11.34 12.66
N CYS A 235 8.80 -10.90 13.13
CA CYS A 235 8.61 -10.19 14.39
C CYS A 235 7.30 -10.62 15.06
N MET A 236 7.30 -11.84 15.61
CA MET A 236 6.11 -12.41 16.27
C MET A 236 5.80 -11.72 17.60
N THR A 237 6.83 -11.28 18.31
CA THR A 237 6.74 -10.47 19.53
C THR A 237 7.23 -9.07 19.21
N LEU A 238 6.38 -8.05 19.48
CA LEU A 238 6.78 -6.66 19.30
C LEU A 238 7.76 -6.27 20.42
N PRO A 239 8.97 -5.79 20.09
CA PRO A 239 9.87 -5.24 21.08
C PRO A 239 9.39 -3.88 21.58
N ASP A 240 9.75 -3.52 22.82
CA ASP A 240 9.44 -2.20 23.41
C ASP A 240 10.25 -1.06 22.81
N LYS A 241 11.37 -1.39 22.15
CA LYS A 241 12.28 -0.44 21.49
C LYS A 241 12.53 -0.88 20.06
N LEU A 242 12.82 0.09 19.20
CA LEU A 242 13.20 -0.21 17.82
C LEU A 242 14.43 -1.15 17.77
N PRO A 243 14.38 -2.23 16.97
CA PRO A 243 15.52 -3.11 16.74
C PRO A 243 16.73 -2.34 16.21
N LYS A 244 17.94 -2.75 16.62
CA LYS A 244 19.19 -2.14 16.14
C LYS A 244 19.41 -2.34 14.64
N ASP A 245 18.87 -3.43 14.10
CA ASP A 245 18.96 -3.83 12.70
C ASP A 245 17.77 -3.32 11.86
N LEU A 246 16.92 -2.44 12.40
CA LEU A 246 15.83 -1.83 11.63
C LEU A 246 16.40 -1.00 10.47
N ASN A 247 16.04 -1.35 9.24
CA ASN A 247 16.49 -0.65 8.04
C ASN A 247 15.67 0.62 7.80
N LYS A 248 15.99 1.68 8.54
CA LYS A 248 15.35 2.99 8.40
C LYS A 248 15.38 3.51 6.96
N GLN A 249 16.46 3.28 6.23
CA GLN A 249 16.63 3.74 4.85
C GLN A 249 15.56 3.15 3.92
N TRP A 250 15.21 1.86 4.10
CA TRP A 250 14.15 1.24 3.31
C TRP A 250 12.81 1.97 3.45
N TYR A 251 12.43 2.37 4.68
CA TYR A 251 11.17 3.10 4.93
C TYR A 251 11.21 4.53 4.34
N VAL A 252 12.38 5.17 4.39
CA VAL A 252 12.61 6.48 3.75
C VAL A 252 12.41 6.38 2.24
N ASP A 253 13.01 5.37 1.61
CA ASP A 253 12.87 5.16 0.17
C ASP A 253 11.45 4.79 -0.24
N GLU A 254 10.75 3.96 0.55
CA GLU A 254 9.33 3.66 0.33
C GLU A 254 8.46 4.91 0.46
N ALA A 255 8.73 5.81 1.41
CA ALA A 255 8.02 7.08 1.52
C ALA A 255 8.26 8.00 0.31
N TYR A 256 9.48 8.05 -0.22
CA TYR A 256 9.77 8.75 -1.46
C TYR A 256 9.03 8.14 -2.66
N ALA A 257 9.01 6.80 -2.76
CA ALA A 257 8.25 6.11 -3.80
C ALA A 257 6.75 6.42 -3.70
N ILE A 258 6.20 6.54 -2.48
CA ILE A 258 4.82 6.98 -2.26
C ILE A 258 4.63 8.41 -2.77
N LEU A 259 5.49 9.37 -2.38
CA LEU A 259 5.42 10.77 -2.84
C LEU A 259 5.42 10.86 -4.37
N GLU A 260 6.31 10.13 -5.03
CA GLU A 260 6.36 10.07 -6.49
C GLU A 260 5.07 9.49 -7.07
N SER A 261 4.57 8.38 -6.49
CA SER A 261 3.35 7.72 -6.96
C SER A 261 2.09 8.57 -6.87
N ILE A 262 2.07 9.58 -5.98
CA ILE A 262 0.96 10.52 -5.80
C ILE A 262 1.19 11.86 -6.50
N GLY A 263 2.22 11.93 -7.37
CA GLY A 263 2.53 13.09 -8.21
C GLY A 263 3.30 14.21 -7.50
N VAL A 264 3.96 13.93 -6.37
CA VAL A 264 4.70 14.91 -5.57
C VAL A 264 6.20 14.73 -5.79
N LYS A 265 6.84 15.76 -6.36
CA LYS A 265 8.30 15.79 -6.53
C LYS A 265 8.96 16.24 -5.24
N ALA A 266 9.69 15.34 -4.59
CA ALA A 266 10.41 15.57 -3.35
C ALA A 266 11.93 15.34 -3.46
N ARG A 267 12.41 15.06 -4.68
CA ARG A 267 13.82 14.98 -5.08
C ARG A 267 14.04 15.88 -6.31
#